data_AF-A0A956URP5-F1
#
_entry.id   AF-A0A956URP5-F1
#
_cell.length_a   1.000
_cell.length_b   1.000
_cell.length_c   1.000
_cell.angle_alpha   90.00
_cell.angle_beta   90.00
_cell.angle_gamma   90.00
#
_symmetry.space_group_name_H-M   'P 1'
#
loop_
_entity.id
_entity.type
_entity.pdbx_description
1 polymer ?
#
loop_
_entity_poly.entity_id
_entity_poly.type
_entity_poly.pdbx_seq_one_letter_code
_entity_poly.pdbx_strand_id
1 'polypeptide(L)'
;MATPTQPLRDEHKELLPHIAGLRAAADSVGEAPIEAVLRNVAESHEFLVDHLLPHAQAEERALYPVIARLMGAPEATATMSRDHVEVRRLTEELGALRSSLSGAALDPAQAKALRAVLYGLSALVKVHFAKEEEGYLPILDQRLTESEAGQMFEAMEAAASEARLPRSAPI
;
A
#
# COMPACT_ATOMS: atom_id res chain seq x y z
N MET A 1 -9.05 -17.27 21.27
CA MET A 1 -9.54 -17.68 19.93
C MET A 1 -9.00 -16.64 18.96
N ALA A 2 -8.46 -17.04 17.81
CA ALA A 2 -8.04 -16.10 16.78
C ALA A 2 -9.28 -15.31 16.31
N THR A 3 -9.15 -14.00 16.11
CA THR A 3 -10.27 -13.20 15.61
C THR A 3 -10.47 -13.44 14.12
N PRO A 4 -11.69 -13.26 13.57
CA PRO A 4 -11.95 -13.45 12.15
C PRO A 4 -10.96 -12.75 11.22
N THR A 5 -10.47 -11.56 11.59
CA THR A 5 -9.53 -10.78 10.77
C THR A 5 -8.04 -11.05 11.05
N GLN A 6 -7.69 -12.03 11.89
CA GLN A 6 -6.29 -12.32 12.19
C GLN A 6 -5.39 -12.50 10.95
N PRO A 7 -5.82 -13.19 9.87
CA PRO A 7 -4.99 -13.31 8.66
C PRO A 7 -4.61 -11.97 8.04
N LEU A 8 -5.51 -10.99 8.02
CA LEU A 8 -5.24 -9.65 7.47
C LEU A 8 -4.24 -8.87 8.32
N ARG A 9 -4.33 -9.01 9.64
CA ARG A 9 -3.36 -8.42 10.57
C ARG A 9 -1.97 -9.02 10.42
N ASP A 10 -1.91 -10.33 10.15
CA ASP A 10 -0.65 -11.01 9.87
C ASP A 10 -0.05 -10.53 8.54
N GLU A 11 -0.86 -10.37 7.48
CA GLU A 11 -0.43 -9.76 6.22
C GLU A 11 0.10 -8.34 6.43
N HIS A 12 -0.63 -7.47 7.15
CA HIS A 12 -0.15 -6.11 7.45
C HIS A 12 1.19 -6.13 8.18
N LYS A 13 1.35 -7.03 9.15
CA LYS A 13 2.59 -7.20 9.89
C LYS A 13 3.75 -7.59 8.98
N GLU A 14 3.52 -8.38 7.94
CA GLU A 14 4.52 -8.71 6.91
C GLU A 14 4.86 -7.50 6.01
N LEU A 15 3.90 -6.60 5.77
CA LEU A 15 4.12 -5.38 4.97
C LEU A 15 4.82 -4.25 5.74
N LEU A 16 4.66 -4.17 7.07
CA LEU A 16 5.22 -3.11 7.92
C LEU A 16 6.74 -2.89 7.77
N PRO A 17 7.60 -3.93 7.71
CA PRO A 17 9.03 -3.76 7.47
C PRO A 17 9.34 -3.02 6.16
N HIS A 18 8.58 -3.27 5.09
CA HIS A 18 8.77 -2.60 3.80
C HIS A 18 8.35 -1.13 3.86
N ILE A 19 7.29 -0.81 4.61
CA ILE A 19 6.86 0.57 4.86
C ILE A 19 7.91 1.35 5.65
N ALA A 20 8.59 0.70 6.61
CA ALA A 20 9.76 1.27 7.28
C ALA A 20 10.93 1.47 6.29
N GLY A 21 11.07 0.58 5.31
CA GLY A 21 12.00 0.70 4.19
C GLY A 21 11.82 1.97 3.36
N LEU A 22 10.59 2.44 3.14
CA LEU A 22 10.32 3.71 2.44
C LEU A 22 10.98 4.91 3.13
N ARG A 23 10.89 4.97 4.46
CA ARG A 23 11.55 6.01 5.25
C ARG A 23 13.06 5.86 5.19
N ALA A 24 13.59 4.66 5.34
CA ALA A 24 15.03 4.41 5.24
C ALA A 24 15.59 4.79 3.86
N ALA A 25 14.83 4.54 2.79
CA ALA A 25 15.16 4.98 1.44
C ALA A 25 15.22 6.51 1.38
N ALA A 26 14.24 7.22 1.96
CA ALA A 26 14.25 8.68 2.04
C ALA A 26 15.45 9.23 2.83
N ASP A 27 15.75 8.64 3.98
CA ASP A 27 16.89 9.01 4.83
C ASP A 27 18.22 8.84 4.09
N SER A 28 18.32 7.84 3.21
CA SER A 28 19.54 7.58 2.43
C SER A 28 19.83 8.63 1.35
N VAL A 29 18.81 9.37 0.89
CA VAL A 29 18.95 10.33 -0.21
C VAL A 29 19.81 11.53 0.21
N GLY A 30 21.03 11.60 -0.33
CA GLY A 30 22.01 12.65 -0.03
C GLY A 30 23.01 12.29 1.08
N GLU A 31 22.80 11.16 1.76
CA GLU A 31 23.67 10.66 2.84
C GLU A 31 24.47 9.42 2.40
N ALA A 32 23.86 8.56 1.57
CA ALA A 32 24.46 7.32 1.09
C ALA A 32 25.06 7.45 -0.33
N PRO A 33 25.95 6.52 -0.74
CA PRO A 33 26.38 6.41 -2.13
C PRO A 33 25.20 6.27 -3.09
N ILE A 34 25.31 6.86 -4.28
CA ILE A 34 24.22 6.92 -5.26
C ILE A 34 23.67 5.53 -5.61
N GLU A 35 24.52 4.53 -5.74
CA GLU A 35 24.14 3.15 -6.05
C GLU A 35 23.25 2.54 -4.96
N ALA A 36 23.50 2.89 -3.69
CA ALA A 36 22.66 2.46 -2.58
C ALA A 36 21.30 3.16 -2.61
N VAL A 37 21.27 4.47 -2.90
CA VAL A 37 20.03 5.23 -3.05
C VAL A 37 19.17 4.66 -4.18
N LEU A 38 19.76 4.42 -5.35
CA LEU A 38 19.05 3.87 -6.52
C LEU A 38 18.45 2.49 -6.21
N ARG A 39 19.21 1.63 -5.54
CA ARG A 39 18.73 0.31 -5.11
C ARG A 39 17.56 0.43 -4.13
N ASN A 40 17.71 1.23 -3.07
CA ASN A 40 16.66 1.39 -2.06
C ASN A 40 15.36 1.97 -2.68
N VAL A 41 15.48 2.91 -3.62
CA VAL A 41 14.34 3.47 -4.37
C VAL A 41 13.70 2.42 -5.29
N ALA A 42 14.49 1.59 -5.95
CA ALA A 42 13.99 0.50 -6.78
C ALA A 42 13.23 -0.54 -5.97
N GLU A 43 13.82 -1.03 -4.87
CA GLU A 43 13.19 -1.99 -3.95
C GLU A 43 11.90 -1.44 -3.34
N SER A 44 11.90 -0.15 -2.95
CA SER A 44 10.71 0.55 -2.47
C SER A 44 9.60 0.58 -3.50
N HIS A 45 9.94 0.92 -4.76
CA HIS A 45 8.97 0.98 -5.84
C HIS A 45 8.42 -0.40 -6.23
N GLU A 46 9.28 -1.42 -6.28
CA GLU A 46 8.89 -2.82 -6.53
C GLU A 46 7.89 -3.30 -5.47
N PHE A 47 8.20 -3.08 -4.19
CA PHE A 47 7.27 -3.36 -3.09
C PHE A 47 5.89 -2.67 -3.28
N LEU A 48 5.88 -1.39 -3.62
CA LEU A 48 4.64 -0.64 -3.80
C LEU A 48 3.79 -1.21 -4.94
N VAL A 49 4.42 -1.53 -6.08
CA VAL A 49 3.72 -2.00 -7.28
C VAL A 49 3.28 -3.45 -7.16
N ASP A 50 4.12 -4.33 -6.62
CA ASP A 50 3.90 -5.78 -6.67
C ASP A 50 3.18 -6.32 -5.43
N HIS A 51 3.21 -5.57 -4.32
CA HIS A 51 2.61 -5.99 -3.06
C HIS A 51 1.54 -5.00 -2.56
N LEU A 52 1.91 -3.74 -2.30
CA LEU A 52 1.01 -2.81 -1.62
C LEU A 52 -0.20 -2.41 -2.47
N LEU A 53 0.00 -2.05 -3.75
CA LEU A 53 -1.10 -1.64 -4.62
C LEU A 53 -2.08 -2.79 -4.95
N PRO A 54 -1.62 -4.04 -5.19
CA PRO A 54 -2.52 -5.19 -5.30
C PRO A 54 -3.35 -5.44 -4.05
N HIS A 55 -2.75 -5.31 -2.86
CA HIS A 55 -3.44 -5.44 -1.58
C HIS A 55 -4.51 -4.35 -1.41
N ALA A 56 -4.18 -3.07 -1.63
CA ALA A 56 -5.15 -1.97 -1.61
C ALA A 56 -6.32 -2.20 -2.60
N GLN A 57 -6.04 -2.72 -3.80
CA GLN A 57 -7.09 -3.05 -4.77
C GLN A 57 -7.97 -4.22 -4.31
N ALA A 58 -7.43 -5.18 -3.56
CA ALA A 58 -8.20 -6.26 -2.98
C ALA A 58 -9.14 -5.75 -1.88
N GLU A 59 -8.68 -4.84 -1.02
CA GLU A 59 -9.52 -4.18 -0.02
C GLU A 59 -10.71 -3.45 -0.67
N GLU A 60 -10.45 -2.62 -1.68
CA GLU A 60 -11.49 -1.87 -2.41
C GLU A 60 -12.58 -2.77 -3.00
N ARG A 61 -12.19 -3.94 -3.50
CA ARG A 61 -13.09 -4.87 -4.20
C ARG A 61 -13.84 -5.81 -3.26
N ALA A 62 -13.25 -6.19 -2.13
CA ALA A 62 -13.77 -7.26 -1.30
C ALA A 62 -14.01 -6.84 0.15
N LEU A 63 -13.09 -6.09 0.76
CA LEU A 63 -13.19 -5.68 2.17
C LEU A 63 -14.15 -4.51 2.37
N TYR A 64 -13.98 -3.43 1.60
CA TYR A 64 -14.74 -2.19 1.77
C TYR A 64 -16.25 -2.34 1.51
N PRO A 65 -16.71 -3.13 0.52
CA PRO A 65 -18.14 -3.42 0.38
C PRO A 65 -18.74 -4.11 1.61
N VAL A 66 -17.98 -4.99 2.27
CA VAL A 66 -18.43 -5.66 3.50
C VAL A 66 -18.54 -4.67 4.65
N ILE A 67 -17.55 -3.79 4.82
CA ILE A 67 -17.59 -2.71 5.82
C ILE A 67 -18.78 -1.79 5.60
N ALA A 68 -18.96 -1.29 4.37
CA ALA A 68 -20.06 -0.39 4.02
C ALA A 68 -21.43 -1.03 4.30
N ARG A 69 -21.60 -2.32 3.97
CA ARG A 69 -22.80 -3.11 4.28
C ARG A 69 -23.03 -3.22 5.79
N LEU A 70 -22.02 -3.59 6.56
CA LEU A 70 -22.14 -3.78 8.01
C LEU A 70 -22.41 -2.48 8.76
N MET A 71 -21.90 -1.36 8.25
CA MET A 71 -22.14 -0.03 8.81
C MET A 71 -23.45 0.59 8.34
N GLY A 72 -24.10 0.03 7.31
CA GLY A 72 -25.31 0.61 6.70
C GLY A 72 -25.07 1.97 6.04
N ALA A 73 -23.83 2.25 5.66
CA ALA A 73 -23.38 3.54 5.15
C ALA A 73 -22.47 3.33 3.94
N PRO A 74 -22.99 3.53 2.70
CA PRO A 74 -22.22 3.30 1.46
C PRO A 74 -20.91 4.09 1.40
N GLU A 75 -20.88 5.30 1.96
CA GLU A 75 -19.72 6.19 1.97
C GLU A 75 -18.74 5.94 3.13
N ALA A 76 -18.97 4.90 3.95
CA ALA A 76 -18.15 4.64 5.15
C ALA A 76 -16.66 4.47 4.84
N THR A 77 -16.32 3.99 3.64
CA THR A 77 -14.96 3.69 3.19
C THR A 77 -14.40 4.73 2.21
N ALA A 78 -15.17 5.76 1.84
CA ALA A 78 -14.75 6.73 0.83
C ALA A 78 -13.44 7.46 1.17
N THR A 79 -13.19 7.70 2.47
CA THR A 79 -11.93 8.32 2.93
C THR A 79 -10.73 7.39 2.80
N MET A 80 -10.93 6.08 2.93
CA MET A 80 -9.88 5.07 2.76
C MET A 80 -9.57 4.86 1.29
N SER A 81 -10.58 4.80 0.42
CA SER A 81 -10.39 4.79 -1.03
C SER A 81 -9.63 6.04 -1.53
N ARG A 82 -9.87 7.21 -0.92
CA ARG A 82 -9.09 8.43 -1.24
C ARG A 82 -7.61 8.29 -0.86
N ASP A 83 -7.29 7.63 0.26
CA ASP A 83 -5.90 7.34 0.64
C ASP A 83 -5.24 6.45 -0.42
N HIS A 84 -5.92 5.39 -0.89
CA HIS A 84 -5.41 4.53 -1.96
C HIS A 84 -5.13 5.27 -3.27
N VAL A 85 -6.00 6.21 -3.66
CA VAL A 85 -5.77 7.09 -4.81
C VAL A 85 -4.47 7.89 -4.64
N GLU A 86 -4.20 8.39 -3.43
CA GLU A 86 -2.97 9.14 -3.18
C GLU A 86 -1.73 8.25 -3.18
N VAL A 87 -1.81 7.07 -2.56
CA VAL A 87 -0.72 6.07 -2.57
C VAL A 87 -0.35 5.71 -4.00
N ARG A 88 -1.35 5.46 -4.86
CA ARG A 88 -1.12 5.18 -6.29
C ARG A 88 -0.43 6.34 -7.00
N ARG A 89 -0.96 7.57 -6.83
CA ARG A 89 -0.38 8.78 -7.46
C ARG A 89 1.08 8.99 -7.06
N LEU A 90 1.40 8.84 -5.78
CA LEU A 90 2.77 8.96 -5.27
C LEU A 90 3.68 7.81 -5.73
N THR A 91 3.13 6.61 -5.90
CA THR A 91 3.88 5.46 -6.44
C THR A 91 4.25 5.68 -7.91
N GLU A 92 3.33 6.20 -8.71
CA GLU A 92 3.58 6.60 -10.10
C GLU A 92 4.62 7.73 -10.19
N GLU A 93 4.54 8.72 -9.30
CA GLU A 93 5.53 9.79 -9.19
C GLU A 93 6.92 9.25 -8.83
N LEU A 94 7.01 8.30 -7.89
CA LEU A 94 8.27 7.62 -7.56
C LEU A 94 8.83 6.86 -8.77
N GLY A 95 7.97 6.19 -9.54
CA GLY A 95 8.36 5.47 -10.76
C GLY A 95 8.92 6.38 -11.84
N ALA A 96 8.29 7.55 -12.04
CA ALA A 96 8.76 8.58 -12.96
C ALA A 96 10.10 9.16 -12.51
N LEU A 97 10.23 9.51 -11.22
CA LEU A 97 11.47 10.00 -10.65
C LEU A 97 12.59 8.98 -10.83
N ARG A 98 12.37 7.71 -10.47
CA ARG A 98 13.33 6.61 -10.65
C ARG A 98 13.81 6.50 -12.10
N SER A 99 12.89 6.56 -13.06
CA SER A 99 13.21 6.43 -14.48
C SER A 99 14.02 7.62 -15.02
N SER A 100 13.95 8.78 -14.37
CA SER A 100 14.72 9.98 -14.72
C SER A 100 16.16 9.98 -14.18
N LEU A 101 16.50 9.04 -13.30
CA LEU A 101 17.83 8.95 -12.69
C LEU A 101 18.82 8.30 -13.68
N SER A 102 19.53 9.12 -14.44
CA SER A 102 20.47 8.68 -15.50
C SER A 102 21.91 9.15 -15.30
N GLY A 103 22.21 9.87 -14.21
CA GLY A 103 23.52 10.45 -13.93
C GLY A 103 24.32 9.74 -12.82
N ALA A 104 25.61 10.06 -12.73
CA ALA A 104 26.50 9.59 -11.66
C ALA A 104 26.20 10.24 -10.28
N ALA A 105 25.30 11.22 -10.23
CA ALA A 105 24.87 11.89 -9.01
C ALA A 105 23.42 12.38 -9.15
N LEU A 106 22.72 12.49 -8.02
CA LEU A 106 21.42 13.16 -7.92
C LEU A 106 21.63 14.67 -7.90
N ASP A 107 20.89 15.39 -8.74
CA ASP A 107 20.80 16.83 -8.54
C ASP A 107 19.98 17.17 -7.27
N PRO A 108 20.14 18.38 -6.69
CA PRO A 108 19.43 18.75 -5.47
C PRO A 108 17.89 18.72 -5.57
N ALA A 109 17.33 18.97 -6.76
CA ALA A 109 15.89 18.95 -6.99
C ALA A 109 15.36 17.51 -7.03
N GLN A 110 16.06 16.59 -7.70
CA GLN A 110 15.76 15.15 -7.70
C GLN A 110 15.83 14.58 -6.28
N ALA A 111 16.89 14.91 -5.54
CA ALA A 111 17.05 14.49 -4.15
C ALA A 111 15.91 15.01 -3.25
N LYS A 112 15.46 16.26 -3.46
CA LYS A 112 14.32 16.82 -2.74
C LYS A 112 13.00 16.11 -3.10
N ALA A 113 12.77 15.86 -4.38
CA ALA A 113 11.56 15.20 -4.86
C ALA A 113 11.44 13.75 -4.35
N LEU A 114 12.54 12.97 -4.43
CA LEU A 114 12.59 11.61 -3.90
C LEU A 114 12.25 11.58 -2.41
N ARG A 115 12.87 12.44 -1.59
CA ARG A 115 12.57 12.52 -0.16
C ARG A 115 11.11 12.87 0.10
N ALA A 116 10.57 13.84 -0.61
CA ALA A 116 9.18 14.26 -0.44
C ALA A 116 8.20 13.11 -0.70
N VAL A 117 8.38 12.37 -1.80
CA VAL A 117 7.54 11.24 -2.17
C VAL A 117 7.69 10.08 -1.18
N LEU A 118 8.92 9.70 -0.84
CA LEU A 118 9.19 8.55 0.04
C LEU A 118 8.69 8.78 1.48
N TYR A 119 8.94 9.96 2.06
CA TYR A 119 8.37 10.29 3.38
C TYR A 119 6.85 10.38 3.34
N GLY A 120 6.29 10.97 2.27
CA GLY A 120 4.84 11.06 2.07
C GLY A 120 4.18 9.68 2.04
N LEU A 121 4.71 8.76 1.22
CA LEU A 121 4.25 7.37 1.16
C LEU A 121 4.39 6.67 2.52
N SER A 122 5.56 6.77 3.18
CA SER A 122 5.78 6.12 4.47
C SER A 122 4.77 6.57 5.54
N ALA A 123 4.54 7.88 5.64
CA ALA A 123 3.59 8.42 6.61
C ALA A 123 2.13 8.06 6.27
N LEU A 124 1.75 8.21 4.99
CA LEU A 124 0.39 7.93 4.52
C LEU A 124 0.02 6.46 4.73
N VAL A 125 0.84 5.53 4.27
CA VAL A 125 0.56 4.09 4.36
C VAL A 125 0.51 3.63 5.81
N LYS A 126 1.40 4.16 6.67
CA LYS A 126 1.40 3.84 8.09
C LYS A 126 0.10 4.27 8.78
N VAL A 127 -0.39 5.48 8.48
CA VAL A 127 -1.67 5.96 9.03
C VAL A 127 -2.83 5.16 8.44
N HIS A 128 -2.77 4.81 7.16
CA HIS A 128 -3.79 4.02 6.49
C HIS A 128 -3.99 2.65 7.17
N PHE A 129 -2.93 1.90 7.42
CA PHE A 129 -3.03 0.62 8.16
C PHE A 129 -3.58 0.80 9.57
N ALA A 130 -3.15 1.86 10.29
CA ALA A 130 -3.71 2.14 11.61
C ALA A 130 -5.24 2.39 11.55
N LYS A 131 -5.71 3.17 10.57
CA LYS A 131 -7.15 3.41 10.36
C LYS A 131 -7.91 2.10 10.13
N GLU A 132 -7.37 1.20 9.31
CA GLU A 132 -8.02 -0.06 9.03
C GLU A 132 -8.02 -0.98 10.25
N GLU A 133 -6.86 -1.18 10.88
CA GLU A 133 -6.68 -2.09 12.01
C GLU A 133 -7.44 -1.68 13.27
N GLU A 134 -7.53 -0.37 13.52
CA GLU A 134 -8.19 0.20 14.70
C GLU A 134 -9.66 0.54 14.43
N GLY A 135 -10.01 0.88 13.18
CA GLY A 135 -11.35 1.31 12.80
C GLY A 135 -12.23 0.21 12.23
N TYR A 136 -11.74 -0.53 11.24
CA TYR A 136 -12.57 -1.47 10.45
C TYR A 136 -12.47 -2.92 10.91
N LEU A 137 -11.26 -3.42 11.15
CA LEU A 137 -11.07 -4.82 11.54
C LEU A 137 -11.84 -5.20 12.81
N PRO A 138 -11.96 -4.35 13.86
CA PRO A 138 -12.78 -4.66 15.02
C PRO A 138 -14.29 -4.79 14.70
N ILE A 139 -14.79 -4.07 13.69
CA ILE A 139 -16.18 -4.18 13.24
C ILE A 139 -16.41 -5.55 12.60
N LEU A 140 -15.47 -5.99 11.76
CA LEU A 140 -15.52 -7.30 11.11
C LEU A 140 -15.44 -8.42 12.14
N ASP A 141 -14.49 -8.32 13.09
CA ASP A 141 -14.31 -9.30 14.16
C ASP A 141 -15.58 -9.49 15.00
N GLN A 142 -16.35 -8.42 15.20
CA GLN A 142 -17.58 -8.45 16.00
C GLN A 142 -18.81 -8.93 15.21
N ARG A 143 -18.82 -8.77 13.89
CA ARG A 143 -20.06 -8.88 13.09
C ARG A 143 -20.03 -9.95 12.02
N LEU A 144 -18.86 -10.46 11.63
CA LEU A 144 -18.77 -11.56 10.68
C LEU A 144 -18.77 -12.90 11.37
N THR A 145 -19.44 -13.86 10.74
CA THR A 145 -19.19 -15.28 10.98
C THR A 145 -17.87 -15.71 10.34
N GLU A 146 -17.30 -16.84 10.81
CA GLU A 146 -16.09 -17.41 10.21
C GLU A 146 -16.25 -17.69 8.70
N SER A 147 -17.44 -18.13 8.28
CA SER A 147 -17.73 -18.39 6.87
C SER A 147 -17.77 -17.11 6.03
N GLU A 148 -18.34 -16.01 6.56
CA GLU A 148 -18.36 -14.73 5.84
C GLU A 148 -16.95 -14.13 5.75
N ALA A 149 -16.16 -14.26 6.81
CA ALA A 149 -14.76 -13.85 6.79
C ALA A 149 -13.95 -14.66 5.77
N GLY A 150 -14.15 -15.97 5.70
CA GLY A 150 -13.52 -16.83 4.69
C GLY A 150 -13.85 -16.40 3.25
N GLN A 151 -15.13 -16.15 2.95
CA GLN A 151 -15.56 -15.67 1.63
C GLN A 151 -14.95 -14.31 1.27
N MET A 152 -14.86 -13.40 2.25
CA MET A 152 -14.21 -12.11 2.06
C MET A 152 -12.72 -12.27 1.72
N PHE A 153 -12.00 -13.15 2.42
CA PHE A 153 -10.58 -13.39 2.13
C PHE A 153 -10.35 -14.07 0.78
N GLU A 154 -11.17 -15.05 0.40
CA GLU A 154 -11.12 -15.65 -0.93
C GLU A 154 -11.32 -14.59 -2.02
N ALA A 155 -12.26 -13.66 -1.82
CA ALA A 155 -12.48 -12.55 -2.75
C ALA A 155 -11.30 -11.56 -2.78
N MET A 156 -10.66 -11.29 -1.64
CA MET A 156 -9.44 -10.48 -1.57
C MET A 156 -8.28 -11.14 -2.32
N GLU A 157 -8.03 -12.44 -2.11
CA GLU A 157 -6.96 -13.17 -2.78
C GLU A 157 -7.16 -13.19 -4.31
N ALA A 158 -8.40 -13.43 -4.76
CA ALA A 158 -8.74 -13.36 -6.17
C ALA A 158 -8.47 -11.95 -6.76
N ALA A 159 -8.91 -10.90 -6.05
CA ALA A 159 -8.73 -9.52 -6.49
C ALA A 159 -7.25 -9.09 -6.52
N ALA A 160 -6.44 -9.50 -5.53
CA ALA A 160 -5.00 -9.26 -5.49
C ALA A 160 -4.28 -10.00 -6.63
N SER A 161 -4.66 -11.25 -6.90
CA SER A 161 -4.10 -12.04 -7.99
C SER A 161 -4.38 -11.42 -9.35
N GLU A 162 -5.61 -10.94 -9.58
CA GLU A 162 -5.97 -10.20 -10.80
C GLU A 162 -5.18 -8.89 -10.94
N ALA A 163 -4.92 -8.20 -9.84
CA ALA A 163 -4.16 -6.94 -9.85
C ALA A 163 -2.68 -7.15 -10.20
N ARG A 164 -2.10 -8.30 -9.84
CA ARG A 164 -0.72 -8.68 -10.15
C ARG A 164 -0.53 -9.15 -11.60
N LEU A 165 -1.59 -9.55 -12.30
CA LEU A 165 -1.49 -9.90 -13.71
C LEU A 165 -1.10 -8.66 -14.52
N PRO A 166 -0.14 -8.78 -15.46
CA PRO A 166 0.18 -7.66 -16.34
C PRO A 166 -1.10 -7.26 -17.08
N ARG A 167 -1.54 -6.01 -16.91
CA ARG A 167 -2.57 -5.45 -17.77
C ARG A 167 -2.04 -5.55 -19.19
N SER A 168 -2.61 -6.43 -20.00
CA SER A 168 -2.40 -6.45 -21.44
C SER A 168 -2.53 -5.01 -21.92
N ALA A 169 -1.48 -4.47 -22.54
CA ALA A 169 -1.53 -3.13 -23.12
C ALA A 169 -2.77 -3.06 -24.05
N PRO A 170 -3.54 -1.96 -24.02
CA PRO A 170 -4.57 -1.78 -25.03
C PRO A 170 -3.88 -1.77 -26.40
N ILE A 171 -4.37 -2.62 -27.30
CA ILE A 171 -4.00 -2.66 -28.73
C ILE A 171 -4.43 -1.35 -29.38
#